data_AF-A0A8B8PAX3-F1
#
_entry.id   AF-A0A8B8PAX3-F1
#
_cell.length_a   1.000
_cell.length_b   1.000
_cell.length_c   1.000
_cell.angle_alpha   90.00
_cell.angle_beta   90.00
_cell.angle_gamma   90.00
#
_symmetry.space_group_name_H-M   'P 1'
#
loop_
_entity.id
_entity.type
_entity.pdbx_description
1 polymer ?
#
loop_
_entity_poly.entity_id
_entity_poly.type
_entity_poly.pdbx_seq_one_letter_code
_entity_poly.pdbx_strand_id
1 'polypeptide(L)'
;MPTPAQWPRVFIPAFSYYAYYCYANLYTLNKLRELKGMTTIRFRPHSGEAGDIDHLAATFLTSHNIAHGINLRKSPVLQYLYYLARIGLAMSPLSNSSLFLDYHRNPFQLFFLRGLNVSLSTDNPLH
;
A
#
# COMPACT_ATOMS: atom_id res chain seq x y z
N MET A 1 -15.39 15.84 0.17
CA MET A 1 -15.86 14.50 0.60
C MET A 1 -16.66 14.66 1.90
N PRO A 2 -17.79 13.95 2.09
CA PRO A 2 -18.52 13.93 3.36
C PRO A 2 -17.61 13.50 4.52
N THR A 3 -17.86 14.00 5.72
CA THR A 3 -17.19 13.48 6.93
C THR A 3 -17.62 12.03 7.20
N PRO A 4 -16.87 11.24 8.02
CA PRO A 4 -17.22 9.84 8.24
C PRO A 4 -18.60 9.68 8.86
N ALA A 5 -19.00 10.61 9.72
CA ALA A 5 -20.34 10.65 10.34
C ALA A 5 -21.45 10.99 9.33
N GLN A 6 -21.12 11.67 8.24
CA GLN A 6 -22.06 12.08 7.18
C GLN A 6 -22.03 11.13 5.97
N TRP A 7 -21.21 10.07 5.99
CA TRP A 7 -21.09 9.20 4.84
C TRP A 7 -22.37 8.35 4.65
N PRO A 8 -22.99 8.37 3.45
CA PRO A 8 -24.20 7.59 3.21
C PRO A 8 -23.87 6.10 3.23
N ARG A 9 -24.58 5.32 4.08
CA ARG A 9 -24.33 3.88 4.27
C ARG A 9 -24.61 3.00 3.04
N VAL A 10 -25.17 3.58 1.98
CA VAL A 10 -25.52 2.88 0.74
C VAL A 10 -24.29 2.59 -0.11
N PHE A 11 -23.22 3.39 0.02
CA PHE A 11 -22.03 3.27 -0.81
C PHE A 11 -20.79 3.07 0.05
N ILE A 12 -19.89 2.22 -0.44
CA ILE A 12 -18.57 2.05 0.18
C ILE A 12 -17.71 3.26 -0.20
N PRO A 13 -17.04 3.94 0.75
CA PRO A 13 -16.10 5.00 0.46
C PRO A 13 -14.96 4.53 -0.46
N ALA A 14 -14.42 5.45 -1.25
CA ALA A 14 -13.24 5.20 -2.06
C ALA A 14 -12.03 4.80 -1.18
N PHE A 15 -11.08 4.03 -1.73
CA PHE A 15 -9.89 3.59 -0.99
C PHE A 15 -9.10 4.76 -0.37
N SER A 16 -8.95 5.86 -1.10
CA SER A 16 -8.27 7.08 -0.61
C SER A 16 -8.92 7.67 0.64
N TYR A 17 -10.25 7.52 0.78
CA TYR A 17 -11.00 7.93 1.96
C TYR A 17 -10.57 7.11 3.18
N TYR A 18 -10.53 5.78 3.04
CA TYR A 18 -10.05 4.89 4.10
C TYR A 18 -8.59 5.17 4.45
N ALA A 19 -7.72 5.30 3.45
CA ALA A 19 -6.30 5.60 3.68
C ALA A 19 -6.11 6.90 4.47
N TYR A 20 -6.84 7.97 4.12
CA TYR A 20 -6.78 9.25 4.82
C TYR A 20 -7.22 9.14 6.27
N TYR A 21 -8.41 8.61 6.57
CA TYR A 21 -8.91 8.57 7.94
C TYR A 21 -8.14 7.57 8.81
N CYS A 22 -7.68 6.45 8.25
CA CYS A 22 -6.76 5.54 8.95
C CYS A 22 -5.44 6.25 9.28
N TYR A 23 -4.85 6.96 8.32
CA TYR A 23 -3.62 7.73 8.52
C TYR A 23 -3.80 8.82 9.59
N ALA A 24 -4.84 9.66 9.47
CA ALA A 24 -5.06 10.78 10.39
C ALA A 24 -5.25 10.30 11.85
N ASN A 25 -6.02 9.22 12.03
CA ASN A 25 -6.24 8.62 13.34
C ASN A 25 -4.94 8.01 13.89
N LEU A 26 -4.20 7.24 13.09
CA LEU A 26 -2.92 6.66 13.50
C LEU A 26 -1.88 7.74 13.79
N TYR A 27 -1.83 8.81 13.01
CA TYR A 27 -0.92 9.93 13.23
C TYR A 27 -1.16 10.57 14.60
N THR A 28 -2.41 10.93 14.87
CA THR A 28 -2.80 11.58 16.14
C THR A 28 -2.51 10.66 17.33
N LEU A 29 -2.88 9.38 17.23
CA LEU A 29 -2.61 8.39 18.25
C LEU A 29 -1.11 8.19 18.46
N ASN A 30 -0.33 8.08 17.39
CA ASN A 30 1.11 7.89 17.47
C ASN A 30 1.80 9.09 18.12
N LYS A 31 1.36 10.32 17.85
CA LYS A 31 1.89 11.50 18.53
C LYS A 31 1.64 11.48 20.03
N LEU A 32 0.46 11.02 20.47
CA LEU A 32 0.21 10.82 21.90
C LEU A 32 1.08 9.70 22.48
N ARG A 33 1.23 8.57 21.78
CA ARG A 33 2.04 7.42 22.23
C ARG A 33 3.52 7.80 22.34
N GLU A 34 4.04 8.54 21.37
CA GLU A 34 5.40 9.09 21.36
C GLU A 34 5.65 9.98 22.58
N LEU A 35 4.74 10.93 22.86
CA LEU A 35 4.83 11.81 24.03
C LEU A 35 4.82 11.05 25.37
N LYS A 36 4.19 9.86 25.40
CA LYS A 36 4.15 8.99 26.57
C LYS A 36 5.24 7.92 26.61
N GLY A 37 6.21 7.95 25.69
CA GLY A 37 7.28 6.95 25.62
C GLY A 37 6.80 5.54 25.27
N MET A 38 5.65 5.42 24.59
CA MET A 38 5.06 4.14 24.15
C MET A 38 5.46 3.81 22.71
N THR A 39 5.37 2.52 22.35
CA THR A 39 5.60 2.04 20.97
C THR A 39 4.61 2.64 19.98
N THR A 40 5.02 2.98 18.75
CA THR A 40 4.11 3.51 17.71
C THR A 40 3.66 2.43 16.73
N ILE A 41 2.55 2.68 16.03
CA ILE A 41 1.97 1.77 15.05
C ILE A 41 2.29 2.28 13.64
N ARG A 42 2.87 1.44 12.78
CA ARG A 42 3.12 1.81 11.38
C ARG A 42 1.91 1.48 10.51
N PHE A 43 1.55 2.41 9.62
CA PHE A 43 0.49 2.18 8.64
C PHE A 43 1.06 1.44 7.41
N ARG A 44 0.58 0.20 7.18
CA ARG A 44 1.11 -0.74 6.18
C ARG A 44 -0.01 -1.40 5.35
N PRO A 45 -0.75 -0.65 4.52
CA PRO A 45 -1.94 -1.16 3.82
C PRO A 45 -1.59 -2.13 2.68
N HIS A 46 -2.58 -2.94 2.29
CA HIS A 46 -2.58 -3.63 1.00
C HIS A 46 -2.94 -2.61 -0.09
N SER A 47 -2.11 -2.48 -1.11
CA SER A 47 -2.35 -1.47 -2.15
C SER A 47 -1.69 -1.82 -3.48
N GLY A 48 -2.41 -1.55 -4.57
CA GLY A 48 -1.91 -1.71 -5.92
C GLY A 48 -1.65 -3.16 -6.33
N GLU A 49 -2.33 -4.14 -5.72
CA GLU A 49 -2.43 -5.49 -6.31
C GLU A 49 -3.32 -5.46 -7.56
N ALA A 50 -4.52 -4.92 -7.38
CA ALA A 50 -5.53 -4.66 -8.38
C ALA A 50 -6.15 -3.27 -8.13
N GLY A 51 -7.25 -2.96 -8.84
CA GLY A 51 -7.93 -1.67 -8.74
C GLY A 51 -7.19 -0.52 -9.42
N ASP A 52 -7.57 0.70 -9.04
CA ASP A 52 -7.12 1.94 -9.67
C ASP A 52 -5.74 2.40 -9.20
N ILE A 53 -5.10 3.23 -10.04
CA ILE A 53 -3.74 3.72 -9.79
C ILE A 53 -3.66 4.74 -8.63
N ASP A 54 -4.77 5.40 -8.33
CA ASP A 54 -4.87 6.38 -7.24
C ASP A 54 -4.68 5.75 -5.86
N HIS A 55 -4.92 4.44 -5.70
CA HIS A 55 -4.58 3.68 -4.50
C HIS A 55 -3.09 3.83 -4.16
N LEU A 56 -2.22 3.76 -5.16
CA LEU A 56 -0.77 3.91 -5.01
C LEU A 56 -0.38 5.37 -4.76
N ALA A 57 -1.08 6.33 -5.37
CA ALA A 57 -0.86 7.74 -5.06
C ALA A 57 -1.24 8.08 -3.60
N ALA A 58 -2.38 7.57 -3.12
CA ALA A 58 -2.84 7.78 -1.76
C ALA A 58 -1.91 7.11 -0.74
N THR A 59 -1.48 5.87 -0.98
CA THR A 59 -0.55 5.17 -0.07
C THR A 59 0.86 5.72 -0.13
N PHE A 60 1.32 6.25 -1.26
CA PHE A 60 2.60 6.98 -1.33
C PHE A 60 2.64 8.13 -0.33
N LEU A 61 1.54 8.87 -0.19
CA LEU A 61 1.48 10.04 0.68
C LEU A 61 1.26 9.71 2.16
N THR A 62 0.72 8.54 2.49
CA THR A 62 0.18 8.26 3.84
C THR A 62 0.80 7.05 4.54
N SER A 63 1.41 6.12 3.80
CA SER A 63 1.87 4.83 4.34
C SER A 63 3.38 4.76 4.53
N HIS A 64 3.82 3.87 5.42
CA HIS A 64 5.25 3.60 5.64
C HIS A 64 5.79 2.58 4.62
N ASN A 65 4.95 1.63 4.24
CA ASN A 65 5.19 0.62 3.22
C ASN A 65 3.86 -0.02 2.82
N ILE A 66 3.85 -0.77 1.72
CA ILE A 66 2.65 -1.43 1.20
C ILE A 66 2.88 -2.92 0.97
N ALA A 67 1.79 -3.69 1.04
CA ALA A 67 1.75 -5.02 0.44
C ALA A 67 1.34 -4.89 -1.04
N HIS A 68 1.93 -5.72 -1.90
CA HIS A 68 1.79 -5.79 -3.36
C HIS A 68 2.52 -4.69 -4.15
N GLY A 69 1.84 -3.63 -4.59
CA GLY A 69 2.42 -2.63 -5.50
C GLY A 69 2.59 -3.07 -6.96
N ILE A 70 1.96 -4.16 -7.39
CA ILE A 70 2.02 -4.67 -8.78
C ILE A 70 1.69 -3.58 -9.81
N ASN A 71 0.65 -2.79 -9.53
CA ASN A 71 0.17 -1.72 -10.41
C ASN A 71 1.17 -0.57 -10.60
N LEU A 72 2.28 -0.50 -9.84
CA LEU A 72 3.39 0.43 -10.13
C LEU A 72 3.98 0.19 -11.53
N ARG A 73 3.78 -1.00 -12.12
CA ARG A 73 4.14 -1.27 -13.53
C ARG A 73 3.40 -0.38 -14.54
N LYS A 74 2.25 0.18 -14.15
CA LYS A 74 1.36 0.98 -15.00
C LYS A 74 1.63 2.49 -14.91
N SER A 75 2.47 2.93 -13.96
CA SER A 75 2.81 4.34 -13.78
C SER A 75 4.31 4.52 -13.55
N PRO A 76 5.06 4.94 -14.59
CA PRO A 76 6.48 5.25 -14.45
C PRO A 76 6.75 6.30 -13.37
N VAL A 77 5.87 7.30 -13.24
CA VAL A 77 6.00 8.39 -12.27
C VAL A 77 5.92 7.85 -10.85
N LEU A 78 4.86 7.11 -10.51
CA LEU A 78 4.73 6.56 -9.16
C LEU A 78 5.83 5.55 -8.85
N GLN A 79 6.20 4.71 -9.82
CA GLN A 79 7.29 3.76 -9.63
C GLN A 79 8.61 4.47 -9.28
N TYR A 80 8.91 5.58 -9.96
CA TYR A 80 10.10 6.36 -9.68
C TYR A 80 10.04 7.07 -8.33
N LEU A 81 8.86 7.57 -7.93
CA LEU A 81 8.67 8.16 -6.60
C LEU A 81 8.86 7.11 -5.48
N TYR A 82 8.33 5.90 -5.63
CA TYR A 82 8.55 4.81 -4.67
C TYR A 82 10.02 4.40 -4.60
N TYR A 83 10.73 4.42 -5.72
CA TYR A 83 12.18 4.21 -5.77
C TYR A 83 12.92 5.29 -4.96
N LEU A 84 12.67 6.57 -5.23
CA LEU A 84 13.35 7.69 -4.57
C LEU A 84 13.05 7.73 -3.06
N ALA A 85 11.78 7.56 -2.69
CA ALA A 85 11.32 7.61 -1.30
C ALA A 85 11.65 6.33 -0.51
N ARG A 86 12.20 5.29 -1.16
CA ARG A 86 12.53 3.99 -0.54
C ARG A 86 11.34 3.31 0.14
N ILE A 87 10.12 3.56 -0.33
CA ILE A 87 8.90 2.94 0.22
C ILE A 87 8.92 1.44 -0.07
N GLY A 88 8.80 0.64 0.99
CA GLY A 88 8.89 -0.82 0.92
C GLY A 88 7.69 -1.46 0.23
N LEU A 89 7.94 -2.47 -0.60
CA LEU A 89 6.94 -3.30 -1.26
C LEU A 89 7.08 -4.76 -0.79
N ALA A 90 6.14 -5.22 0.03
CA ALA A 90 6.05 -6.63 0.39
C ALA A 90 5.23 -7.37 -0.69
N MET A 91 5.92 -8.08 -1.58
CA MET A 91 5.32 -8.69 -2.76
C MET A 91 5.22 -10.20 -2.61
N SER A 92 4.09 -10.77 -3.02
CA SER A 92 3.83 -12.22 -2.97
C SER A 92 3.61 -12.80 -4.37
N PRO A 93 4.65 -12.93 -5.22
CA PRO A 93 4.48 -13.33 -6.62
C PRO A 93 3.71 -14.63 -6.83
N LEU A 94 3.88 -15.60 -5.92
CA LEU A 94 3.17 -16.88 -5.98
C LEU A 94 1.66 -16.69 -5.77
N SER A 95 1.25 -15.95 -4.74
CA SER A 95 -0.16 -15.62 -4.50
C SER A 95 -0.75 -14.78 -5.65
N ASN A 96 0.00 -13.79 -6.15
CA ASN A 96 -0.48 -12.94 -7.24
C ASN A 96 -0.76 -13.75 -8.52
N SER A 97 -0.04 -14.86 -8.73
CA SER A 97 -0.23 -15.77 -9.85
C SER A 97 -1.52 -16.58 -9.79
N SER A 98 -2.14 -16.72 -8.63
CA SER A 98 -3.38 -17.48 -8.48
C SER A 98 -4.59 -16.77 -9.09
N LEU A 99 -4.60 -15.42 -9.14
CA LEU A 99 -5.80 -14.66 -9.51
C LEU A 99 -5.56 -13.44 -10.41
N PHE A 100 -4.42 -12.76 -10.30
CA PHE A 100 -4.29 -11.40 -10.84
C PHE A 100 -3.31 -11.28 -11.99
N LEU A 101 -2.25 -12.08 -12.00
CA LEU A 101 -1.15 -11.90 -12.93
C LEU A 101 -0.30 -13.17 -13.06
N ASP A 102 -0.19 -13.71 -14.27
CA ASP A 102 0.74 -14.80 -14.59
C ASP A 102 2.14 -14.59 -13.96
N TYR A 103 2.66 -15.64 -13.31
CA TYR A 103 3.91 -15.63 -12.56
C TYR A 103 5.06 -14.99 -13.34
N HIS A 104 5.24 -15.36 -14.61
CA HIS A 104 6.31 -14.84 -15.45
C HIS A 104 6.14 -13.36 -15.81
N ARG A 105 4.94 -12.81 -15.65
CA ARG A 105 4.62 -11.41 -15.91
C ARG A 105 4.66 -10.55 -14.64
N ASN A 106 4.97 -11.14 -13.48
CA ASN A 106 5.06 -10.42 -12.21
C ASN A 106 6.22 -9.40 -12.22
N PRO A 107 6.00 -8.13 -11.84
CA PRO A 107 7.03 -7.11 -11.93
C PRO A 107 8.10 -7.18 -10.83
N PHE A 108 8.04 -8.15 -9.90
CA PHE A 108 9.00 -8.28 -8.80
C PHE A 108 10.46 -8.22 -9.27
N GLN A 109 10.85 -9.06 -10.24
CA GLN A 109 12.23 -9.09 -10.73
C GLN A 109 12.64 -7.76 -11.36
N LEU A 110 11.75 -7.12 -12.11
CA LEU A 110 12.00 -5.82 -12.72
C LEU A 110 12.17 -4.71 -11.66
N PHE A 111 11.33 -4.72 -10.62
CA PHE A 111 11.43 -3.77 -9.52
C PHE A 111 12.71 -3.96 -8.71
N PHE A 112 13.10 -5.22 -8.47
CA PHE A 112 14.37 -5.55 -7.82
C PHE A 112 15.58 -5.05 -8.63
N LEU A 113 15.61 -5.31 -9.95
CA LEU A 113 16.70 -4.84 -10.83
C LEU A 113 16.77 -3.31 -10.93
N ARG A 114 15.63 -2.62 -10.83
CA ARG A 114 15.56 -1.15 -10.76
C ARG A 114 15.92 -0.59 -9.39
N GLY A 115 16.19 -1.45 -8.41
CA GLY A 115 16.58 -1.06 -7.06
C GLY A 115 15.44 -0.55 -6.20
N LEU A 116 14.18 -0.85 -6.52
CA LEU A 116 13.07 -0.56 -5.59
C LEU A 116 13.24 -1.39 -4.30
N ASN A 117 12.70 -0.87 -3.19
CA ASN A 117 12.77 -1.54 -1.89
C ASN A 117 11.74 -2.69 -1.83
N VAL A 118 12.04 -3.81 -2.47
CA VAL A 118 11.15 -4.97 -2.55
C VAL A 118 11.55 -6.06 -1.56
N SER A 119 10.56 -6.77 -1.01
CA SER A 119 10.75 -8.00 -0.25
C SER A 119 9.78 -9.08 -0.74
N LEU A 120 10.15 -10.35 -0.58
CA LEU A 120 9.27 -11.48 -0.82
C LEU A 120 8.40 -11.75 0.41
N SER A 121 7.11 -12.00 0.18
CA SER A 121 6.13 -12.41 1.18
C SER A 121 5.33 -13.62 0.69
N THR A 122 4.64 -14.28 1.62
CA THR A 122 3.91 -15.53 1.37
C THR A 122 2.42 -15.31 1.11
N ASP A 123 1.83 -14.24 1.64
CA ASP A 123 0.38 -13.98 1.64
C ASP A 123 -0.41 -15.14 2.28
N ASN A 124 -0.78 -16.16 1.50
CA ASN A 124 -1.52 -17.33 1.96
C ASN A 124 -0.68 -18.62 1.82
N PRO A 125 0.15 -18.98 2.82
CA PRO A 125 1.06 -20.13 2.72
C PRO A 125 0.40 -21.51 2.78
N LEU A 126 -0.89 -21.59 3.13
CA LEU A 126 -1.66 -22.84 3.25
C LEU A 126 -2.50 -23.15 2.01
N HIS A 127 -2.40 -22.32 0.97
CA HIS A 127 -3.14 -22.48 -0.27
C HIS A 127 -2.56 -23.56 -1.17
#